data_AF-A0A2V9L9C7-F1
#
_entry.id   AF-A0A2V9L9C7-F1
#
_cell.length_a   1.000
_cell.length_b   1.000
_cell.length_c   1.000
_cell.angle_alpha   90.00
_cell.angle_beta   90.00
_cell.angle_gamma   90.00
#
_symmetry.space_group_name_H-M   'P 1'
#
loop_
_entity.id
_entity.type
_entity.pdbx_description
1 polymer ?
#
loop_
_entity_poly.entity_id
_entity_poly.type
_entity_poly.pdbx_seq_one_letter_code
_entity_poly.pdbx_strand_id
1 'polypeptide(L)'
;MKNSQKPLLLKNDAPLQYAPRNELGVVFLFAHVARRLQFRIEEIRAAFPDCIAYRHAGDSEKRVRIEFEFRSSSFRAHRHISKQCDCIVCWHHDWPDVPARIEVISLKTFFGVQFKVWIQAAIASQWHWLDERDRMDWALSKRVTPGDLLLMYRASPECSIIDIFRYAGDKLRRGKAGFRSGYAYFGDIKRICRLDSPIHLDDMRTHKVLRNASFVRANMQGTGLLVSEYWPYLHSMIWERNPKVRKALKSYAPDRL
;
A
#
# COMPACT_ATOMS: atom_id res chain seq x y z
N MET A 1 14.07 24.25 -9.47
CA MET A 1 12.62 24.58 -9.61
C MET A 1 11.81 23.48 -8.97
N LYS A 2 10.80 23.86 -8.17
CA LYS A 2 10.08 23.02 -7.21
C LYS A 2 9.46 21.79 -7.87
N ASN A 3 9.80 20.61 -7.36
CA ASN A 3 9.10 19.36 -7.62
C ASN A 3 7.73 19.44 -6.93
N SER A 4 6.76 20.12 -7.56
CA SER A 4 5.42 20.30 -7.01
C SER A 4 4.59 19.04 -7.28
N GLN A 5 4.92 17.94 -6.61
CA GLN A 5 3.94 16.89 -6.40
C GLN A 5 2.75 17.51 -5.67
N LYS A 6 1.58 17.51 -6.31
CA LYS A 6 0.34 17.92 -5.65
C LYS A 6 0.18 17.06 -4.38
N PRO A 7 -0.05 17.67 -3.20
CA PRO A 7 -0.18 16.92 -1.97
C PRO A 7 -1.38 15.98 -2.06
N LEU A 8 -1.21 14.76 -1.56
CA LEU A 8 -2.23 13.71 -1.61
C LEU A 8 -3.50 14.18 -0.89
N LEU A 9 -4.65 14.15 -1.56
CA LEU A 9 -5.95 14.49 -0.97
C LEU A 9 -6.42 13.40 -0.01
N LEU A 10 -6.98 13.78 1.14
CA LEU A 10 -7.57 12.85 2.09
C LEU A 10 -9.08 12.70 1.87
N LYS A 11 -9.63 11.55 2.31
CA LYS A 11 -11.06 11.23 2.24
C LYS A 11 -11.60 10.77 3.62
N ASN A 12 -12.87 10.35 3.68
CA ASN A 12 -13.53 9.82 4.88
C ASN A 12 -13.65 10.86 6.02
N ASP A 13 -14.26 12.02 5.73
CA ASP A 13 -14.40 13.14 6.67
C ASP A 13 -13.07 13.54 7.33
N ALA A 14 -11.96 13.36 6.61
CA ALA A 14 -10.64 13.69 7.11
C ALA A 14 -10.59 15.16 7.53
N PRO A 15 -10.07 15.47 8.72
CA PRO A 15 -10.02 16.84 9.23
C PRO A 15 -8.94 17.67 8.51
N LEU A 16 -8.10 17.06 7.67
CA LEU A 16 -7.18 17.73 6.77
C LEU A 16 -7.60 17.47 5.31
N GLN A 17 -7.50 18.50 4.47
CA GLN A 17 -7.72 18.35 3.03
C GLN A 17 -6.62 17.48 2.36
N TYR A 18 -5.39 17.53 2.89
CA TYR A 18 -4.24 16.86 2.32
C TYR A 18 -3.47 16.04 3.36
N ALA A 19 -2.70 15.05 2.89
CA ALA A 19 -1.83 14.23 3.70
C ALA A 19 -0.88 15.08 4.55
N PRO A 20 -0.62 14.67 5.80
CA PRO A 20 0.30 15.37 6.68
C PRO A 20 1.70 15.34 6.06
N ARG A 21 2.53 16.33 6.43
CA ARG A 21 3.91 16.45 5.95
C ARG A 21 4.94 16.29 7.06
N ASN A 22 4.49 16.15 8.30
CA ASN A 22 5.29 16.08 9.51
C ASN A 22 4.49 15.39 10.64
N GLU A 23 5.11 15.25 11.80
CA GLU A 23 4.59 14.63 13.01
C GLU A 23 3.34 15.37 13.54
N LEU A 24 3.33 16.71 13.53
CA LEU A 24 2.18 17.49 13.99
C LEU A 24 0.89 17.16 13.23
N GLY A 25 0.98 16.96 11.91
CA GLY A 25 -0.15 16.51 11.11
C GLY A 25 -0.63 15.10 11.47
N VAL A 26 0.29 14.22 11.91
CA VAL A 26 -0.06 12.88 12.44
C VAL A 26 -0.81 13.00 13.76
N VAL A 27 -0.33 13.84 14.69
CA VAL A 27 -1.02 14.10 15.97
C VAL A 27 -2.45 14.57 15.73
N PHE A 28 -2.64 15.56 14.85
CA PHE A 28 -3.95 16.12 14.52
C PHE A 28 -4.89 15.08 13.93
N LEU A 29 -4.41 14.27 12.97
CA LEU A 29 -5.20 13.19 12.39
C LEU A 29 -5.54 12.11 13.43
N PHE A 30 -4.60 11.71 14.30
CA PHE A 30 -4.88 10.71 15.33
C PHE A 30 -5.97 11.18 16.29
N ALA A 31 -5.91 12.44 16.75
CA ALA A 31 -6.91 13.01 17.65
C ALA A 31 -8.35 12.86 17.09
N HIS A 32 -8.52 12.96 15.77
CA HIS A 32 -9.81 12.79 15.11
C HIS A 32 -10.31 11.33 15.08
N VAL A 33 -9.43 10.32 15.04
CA VAL A 33 -9.81 8.90 15.02
C VAL A 33 -9.64 8.18 16.36
N ALA A 34 -9.01 8.79 17.36
CA ALA A 34 -8.65 8.16 18.63
C ALA A 34 -9.85 7.44 19.29
N ARG A 35 -11.00 8.12 19.42
CA ARG A 35 -12.21 7.52 20.01
C ARG A 35 -12.76 6.34 19.20
N ARG A 36 -12.69 6.40 17.87
CA ARG A 36 -13.08 5.28 16.98
C ARG A 36 -12.15 4.07 17.16
N LEU A 37 -10.89 4.33 17.50
CA LEU A 37 -9.89 3.32 17.84
C LEU A 37 -9.92 2.93 19.34
N GLN A 38 -10.95 3.35 20.05
CA GLN A 38 -11.17 3.08 21.47
C GLN A 38 -10.08 3.63 22.39
N PHE A 39 -9.36 4.66 21.94
CA PHE A 39 -8.43 5.41 22.76
C PHE A 39 -9.14 6.57 23.45
N ARG A 40 -8.84 6.73 24.74
CA ARG A 40 -9.09 7.91 25.55
C ARG A 40 -7.74 8.55 25.87
N ILE A 41 -7.48 9.70 25.26
CA ILE A 41 -6.21 10.42 25.44
C ILE A 41 -6.19 11.04 26.83
N GLU A 42 -5.11 10.80 27.58
CA GLU A 42 -4.85 11.42 28.88
C GLU A 42 -3.99 12.68 28.68
N GLU A 43 -2.87 12.55 27.96
CA GLU A 43 -1.88 13.62 27.81
C GLU A 43 -1.17 13.53 26.45
N ILE A 44 -0.92 14.69 25.82
CA ILE A 44 0.02 14.85 24.69
C ILE A 44 1.08 15.86 25.13
N ARG A 45 2.36 15.54 24.90
CA ARG A 45 3.50 16.30 25.43
C ARG A 45 4.66 16.34 24.45
N ALA A 46 5.53 17.34 24.61
CA ALA A 46 6.78 17.46 23.85
C ALA A 46 7.93 16.68 24.52
N ALA A 47 7.67 15.41 24.85
CA ALA A 47 8.61 14.53 25.53
C ALA A 47 8.29 13.08 25.20
N PHE A 48 9.32 12.23 25.12
CA PHE A 48 9.14 10.81 24.87
C PHE A 48 8.53 10.06 26.08
N PRO A 49 7.55 9.14 25.87
CA PRO A 49 6.67 9.02 24.70
C PRO A 49 5.73 10.21 24.55
N ASP A 50 5.45 10.61 23.30
CA ASP A 50 4.67 11.83 22.97
C ASP A 50 3.24 11.85 23.55
N CYS A 51 2.65 10.68 23.78
CA CYS A 51 1.26 10.59 24.22
C CYS A 51 1.04 9.45 25.21
N ILE A 52 0.22 9.75 26.21
CA ILE A 52 -0.34 8.77 27.14
C ILE A 52 -1.84 8.67 26.86
N ALA A 53 -2.31 7.45 26.65
CA ALA A 53 -3.72 7.17 26.44
C ALA A 53 -4.14 5.88 27.15
N TYR A 54 -5.44 5.68 27.28
CA TYR A 54 -6.06 4.42 27.69
C TYR A 54 -6.80 3.82 26.50
N ARG A 55 -6.65 2.51 26.26
CA ARG A 55 -7.38 1.81 25.21
C ARG A 55 -8.30 0.76 25.83
N HIS A 56 -9.57 0.76 25.43
CA HIS A 56 -10.50 -0.27 25.87
C HIS A 56 -10.15 -1.65 25.27
N ALA A 57 -10.23 -2.67 26.10
CA ALA A 57 -10.11 -4.08 25.74
C ALA A 57 -11.14 -4.87 26.57
N GLY A 58 -12.31 -5.13 25.97
CA GLY A 58 -13.47 -5.67 26.69
C GLY A 58 -13.95 -4.69 27.77
N ASP A 59 -14.11 -5.18 29.00
CA ASP A 59 -14.55 -4.39 30.16
C ASP A 59 -13.41 -3.64 30.87
N SER A 60 -12.18 -3.72 30.33
CA SER A 60 -10.99 -3.11 30.94
C SER A 60 -10.40 -2.00 30.06
N GLU A 61 -9.69 -1.06 30.70
CA GLU A 61 -8.84 -0.09 30.00
C GLU A 61 -7.37 -0.42 30.28
N LYS A 62 -6.55 -0.41 29.23
CA LYS A 62 -5.09 -0.55 29.34
C LYS A 62 -4.43 0.78 29.04
N ARG A 63 -3.50 1.21 29.89
CA ARG A 63 -2.63 2.37 29.61
C ARG A 63 -1.67 2.03 28.45
N VAL A 64 -1.59 2.92 27.47
CA VAL A 64 -0.78 2.80 26.25
C VAL A 64 0.10 4.04 26.12
N ARG A 65 1.40 3.82 25.95
CA ARG A 65 2.40 4.85 25.63
C ARG A 65 2.58 4.92 24.13
N ILE A 66 2.27 6.06 23.54
CA ILE A 66 2.23 6.27 22.09
C ILE A 66 3.35 7.22 21.68
N GLU A 67 4.09 6.86 20.64
CA GLU A 67 4.97 7.78 19.91
C GLU A 67 4.34 8.18 18.57
N PHE A 68 4.39 9.46 18.23
CA PHE A 68 3.93 9.97 16.95
C PHE A 68 5.10 10.17 15.99
N GLU A 69 4.99 9.58 14.81
CA GLU A 69 6.08 9.67 13.83
C GLU A 69 5.54 9.93 12.43
N PHE A 70 6.21 10.76 11.63
CA PHE A 70 5.83 10.83 10.22
C PHE A 70 6.11 9.50 9.49
N ARG A 71 7.24 8.86 9.81
CA ARG A 71 7.63 7.52 9.32
C ARG A 71 7.93 6.62 10.51
N SER A 72 7.42 5.39 10.52
CA SER A 72 7.68 4.46 11.64
C SER A 72 9.18 4.19 11.87
N SER A 73 10.02 4.29 10.83
CA SER A 73 11.47 4.12 10.95
C SER A 73 12.16 5.25 11.71
N SER A 74 11.54 6.43 11.83
CA SER A 74 12.04 7.57 12.62
C SER A 74 12.18 7.22 14.10
N PHE A 75 11.27 6.41 14.65
CA PHE A 75 11.35 5.92 16.03
C PHE A 75 12.72 5.29 16.33
N ARG A 76 13.21 4.46 15.39
CA ARG A 76 14.53 3.83 15.48
C ARG A 76 15.66 4.84 15.29
N ALA A 77 15.50 5.78 14.35
CA ALA A 77 16.50 6.81 14.06
C ALA A 77 16.74 7.74 15.26
N HIS A 78 15.68 8.09 15.99
CA HIS A 78 15.73 8.88 17.22
C HIS A 78 16.23 8.09 18.45
N ARG A 79 16.53 6.79 18.30
CA ARG A 79 17.05 5.90 19.35
C ARG A 79 16.13 5.78 20.57
N HIS A 80 14.82 5.84 20.37
CA HIS A 80 13.86 5.67 21.45
C HIS A 80 13.94 4.29 22.10
N ILE A 81 13.77 4.27 23.43
CA ILE A 81 13.81 3.04 24.21
C ILE A 81 12.49 2.31 24.00
N SER A 82 12.51 1.29 23.14
CA SER A 82 11.33 0.49 22.80
C SER A 82 10.60 -0.15 23.99
N LYS A 83 11.20 -0.24 25.20
CA LYS A 83 10.52 -0.74 26.43
C LYS A 83 9.59 0.31 27.06
N GLN A 84 9.76 1.57 26.67
CA GLN A 84 9.01 2.72 27.17
C GLN A 84 7.91 3.20 26.20
N CYS A 85 7.68 2.46 25.12
CA CYS A 85 6.65 2.73 24.12
C CYS A 85 5.91 1.43 23.81
N ASP A 86 4.58 1.52 23.69
CA ASP A 86 3.69 0.40 23.42
C ASP A 86 3.09 0.48 22.01
N CYS A 87 2.99 1.68 21.44
CA CYS A 87 2.38 1.93 20.14
C CYS A 87 3.11 3.05 19.38
N ILE A 88 3.34 2.87 18.09
CA ILE A 88 3.74 3.93 17.17
C ILE A 88 2.53 4.29 16.32
N VAL A 89 2.11 5.55 16.35
CA VAL A 89 1.12 6.08 15.43
C VAL A 89 1.85 6.88 14.36
N CYS A 90 1.69 6.51 13.09
CA CYS A 90 2.44 7.14 12.00
C CYS A 90 1.63 7.38 10.73
N TRP A 91 2.13 8.26 9.86
CA TRP A 91 1.60 8.38 8.50
C TRP A 91 2.14 7.31 7.56
N HIS A 92 3.45 7.05 7.60
CA HIS A 92 4.10 6.04 6.76
C HIS A 92 4.68 4.90 7.58
N HIS A 93 4.07 3.72 7.50
CA HIS A 93 4.72 2.51 8.00
C HIS A 93 5.73 1.97 6.98
N ASP A 94 7.02 2.10 7.31
CA ASP A 94 8.19 1.75 6.49
C ASP A 94 9.23 0.90 7.26
N TRP A 95 8.95 0.53 8.51
CA TRP A 95 9.85 -0.23 9.37
C TRP A 95 9.32 -1.66 9.65
N PRO A 96 9.64 -2.64 8.79
CA PRO A 96 9.14 -4.01 8.94
C PRO A 96 9.72 -4.74 10.16
N ASP A 97 10.89 -4.31 10.64
CA ASP A 97 11.61 -4.91 11.77
C ASP A 97 11.27 -4.26 13.11
N VAL A 98 10.11 -3.60 13.22
CA VAL A 98 9.60 -3.07 14.49
C VAL A 98 9.52 -4.18 15.54
N PRO A 99 9.97 -3.95 16.80
CA PRO A 99 9.87 -4.94 17.85
C PRO A 99 8.44 -5.44 18.03
N ALA A 100 8.25 -6.75 18.13
CA ALA A 100 6.92 -7.39 18.15
C ALA A 100 5.96 -6.91 19.26
N ARG A 101 6.49 -6.30 20.32
CA ARG A 101 5.70 -5.73 21.42
C ARG A 101 5.09 -4.36 21.11
N ILE A 102 5.58 -3.67 20.09
CA ILE A 102 5.14 -2.35 19.69
C ILE A 102 4.10 -2.51 18.59
N GLU A 103 2.88 -2.06 18.85
CA GLU A 103 1.85 -1.93 17.82
C GLU A 103 2.21 -0.77 16.87
N VAL A 104 1.94 -0.91 15.57
CA VAL A 104 2.07 0.22 14.63
C VAL A 104 0.72 0.52 14.01
N ILE A 105 0.20 1.72 14.26
CA ILE A 105 -1.04 2.23 13.69
C ILE A 105 -0.66 3.23 12.58
N SER A 106 -0.97 2.87 11.34
CA SER A 106 -0.74 3.72 10.17
C SER A 106 -1.98 4.56 9.86
N LEU A 107 -2.02 5.84 10.22
CA LEU A 107 -3.16 6.75 9.98
C LEU A 107 -3.56 6.87 8.51
N LYS A 108 -2.59 6.61 7.64
CA LYS A 108 -2.73 6.49 6.19
C LYS A 108 -3.83 5.50 5.78
N THR A 109 -4.10 4.44 6.54
CA THR A 109 -5.19 3.50 6.22
C THR A 109 -6.57 4.00 6.67
N PHE A 110 -6.64 4.93 7.62
CA PHE A 110 -7.89 5.43 8.20
C PHE A 110 -8.47 6.60 7.41
N PHE A 111 -7.61 7.53 6.99
CA PHE A 111 -8.01 8.73 6.23
C PHE A 111 -8.00 8.51 4.72
N GLY A 112 -8.00 7.23 4.33
CA GLY A 112 -8.03 6.80 2.95
C GLY A 112 -6.81 7.29 2.18
N VAL A 113 -5.68 6.59 2.30
CA VAL A 113 -4.77 6.61 1.16
C VAL A 113 -5.15 5.48 0.24
N GLN A 114 -5.58 5.96 -0.91
CA GLN A 114 -5.91 5.22 -2.08
C GLN A 114 -4.83 4.15 -2.34
N PHE A 115 -5.32 2.96 -2.66
CA PHE A 115 -4.50 1.82 -3.03
C PHE A 115 -3.44 2.28 -4.03
N LYS A 116 -2.22 1.78 -3.91
CA LYS A 116 -1.27 1.92 -5.00
C LYS A 116 -1.60 0.86 -6.05
N VAL A 117 -1.38 1.22 -7.30
CA VAL A 117 -1.40 0.30 -8.41
C VAL A 117 0.01 -0.07 -8.79
N TRP A 118 0.26 -1.37 -8.87
CA TRP A 118 1.53 -1.95 -9.24
C TRP A 118 1.37 -2.81 -10.49
N ILE A 119 2.36 -2.81 -11.37
CA ILE A 119 2.53 -3.89 -12.35
C ILE A 119 3.53 -4.90 -11.78
N GLN A 120 3.14 -6.17 -11.81
CA GLN A 120 3.92 -7.29 -11.33
C GLN A 120 4.20 -8.27 -12.47
N ALA A 121 5.46 -8.33 -12.89
CA ALA A 121 5.88 -9.25 -13.94
C ALA A 121 5.90 -10.69 -13.42
N ALA A 122 5.31 -11.60 -14.19
CA ALA A 122 5.32 -13.04 -13.98
C ALA A 122 5.95 -13.73 -15.20
N ILE A 123 7.04 -14.46 -14.97
CA ILE A 123 7.71 -15.25 -16.02
C ILE A 123 6.93 -16.53 -16.31
N ALA A 124 7.14 -17.14 -17.48
CA ALA A 124 6.37 -18.30 -17.95
C ALA A 124 6.27 -19.45 -16.94
N SER A 125 7.36 -19.74 -16.20
CA SER A 125 7.36 -20.78 -15.18
C SER A 125 6.44 -20.50 -13.99
N GLN A 126 5.97 -19.27 -13.82
CA GLN A 126 5.08 -18.86 -12.73
C GLN A 126 3.60 -18.81 -13.16
N TRP A 127 3.29 -18.96 -14.45
CA TRP A 127 1.94 -18.77 -14.97
C TRP A 127 0.93 -19.78 -14.43
N HIS A 128 1.33 -21.03 -14.22
CA HIS A 128 0.45 -22.05 -13.65
C HIS A 128 -0.15 -21.64 -12.29
N TRP A 129 0.61 -20.94 -11.43
CA TRP A 129 0.08 -20.38 -10.19
C TRP A 129 -1.04 -19.36 -10.46
N LEU A 130 -0.86 -18.51 -11.48
CA LEU A 130 -1.87 -17.53 -11.92
C LEU A 130 -3.06 -18.18 -12.62
N ASP A 131 -2.91 -19.38 -13.15
CA ASP A 131 -3.99 -20.11 -13.82
C ASP A 131 -4.86 -20.85 -12.80
N GLU A 132 -4.23 -21.47 -11.80
CA GLU A 132 -4.86 -22.41 -10.87
C GLU A 132 -5.35 -21.80 -9.55
N ARG A 133 -4.83 -20.62 -9.14
CA ARG A 133 -5.04 -20.13 -7.76
C ARG A 133 -5.59 -18.72 -7.69
N ASP A 134 -6.61 -18.50 -6.86
CA ASP A 134 -7.14 -17.17 -6.55
C ASP A 134 -6.50 -16.52 -5.33
N ARG A 135 -5.74 -17.28 -4.54
CA ARG A 135 -5.02 -16.77 -3.38
C ARG A 135 -3.69 -17.48 -3.25
N MET A 136 -2.61 -16.73 -3.09
CA MET A 136 -1.25 -17.28 -3.03
C MET A 136 -0.27 -16.31 -2.37
N ASP A 137 0.84 -16.84 -1.87
CA ASP A 137 1.99 -16.04 -1.45
C ASP A 137 2.80 -15.64 -2.69
N TRP A 138 3.06 -14.34 -2.86
CA TRP A 138 3.72 -13.82 -4.06
C TRP A 138 4.86 -12.87 -3.70
N ALA A 139 5.86 -12.78 -4.57
CA ALA A 139 6.97 -11.84 -4.39
C ALA A 139 6.54 -10.40 -4.74
N LEU A 140 6.62 -9.50 -3.76
CA LEU A 140 6.11 -8.13 -3.83
C LEU A 140 7.21 -7.08 -3.65
N SER A 141 6.94 -5.86 -4.09
CA SER A 141 7.76 -4.71 -3.69
C SER A 141 7.67 -4.55 -2.17
N LYS A 142 8.79 -4.24 -1.50
CA LYS A 142 8.80 -3.88 -0.06
C LYS A 142 7.93 -2.68 0.30
N ARG A 143 7.49 -1.94 -0.72
CA ARG A 143 6.64 -0.75 -0.61
C ARG A 143 5.15 -1.08 -0.74
N VAL A 144 4.75 -2.32 -1.01
CA VAL A 144 3.33 -2.70 -1.08
C VAL A 144 2.69 -2.53 0.30
N THR A 145 1.46 -2.02 0.34
CA THR A 145 0.62 -1.85 1.55
C THR A 145 -0.71 -2.57 1.39
N PRO A 146 -1.37 -2.98 2.50
CA PRO A 146 -2.65 -3.69 2.45
C PRO A 146 -3.67 -3.01 1.53
N GLY A 147 -4.33 -3.80 0.68
CA GLY A 147 -5.34 -3.30 -0.26
C GLY A 147 -4.81 -2.77 -1.60
N ASP A 148 -3.49 -2.64 -1.77
CA ASP A 148 -2.86 -2.26 -3.04
C ASP A 148 -3.29 -3.19 -4.20
N LEU A 149 -3.49 -2.59 -5.37
CA LEU A 149 -3.87 -3.28 -6.60
C LEU A 149 -2.62 -3.76 -7.35
N LEU A 150 -2.65 -5.00 -7.82
CA LEU A 150 -1.57 -5.66 -8.54
C LEU A 150 -2.08 -6.10 -9.91
N LEU A 151 -1.58 -5.46 -10.96
CA LEU A 151 -1.78 -5.84 -12.35
C LEU A 151 -0.72 -6.89 -12.71
N MET A 152 -1.12 -8.14 -12.86
CA MET A 152 -0.21 -9.25 -13.17
C MET A 152 0.09 -9.26 -14.66
N TYR A 153 1.31 -8.84 -15.00
CA TYR A 153 1.83 -8.82 -16.35
C TYR A 153 2.55 -10.14 -16.64
N ARG A 154 2.03 -10.93 -17.57
CA ARG A 154 2.73 -12.10 -18.09
C ARG A 154 3.83 -11.63 -19.03
N ALA A 155 5.06 -12.00 -18.74
CA ALA A 155 6.22 -11.64 -19.55
C ALA A 155 6.17 -12.33 -20.93
N SER A 156 7.23 -12.19 -21.73
CA SER A 156 7.33 -12.88 -23.01
C SER A 156 7.09 -14.39 -22.87
N PRO A 157 6.36 -15.04 -23.81
CA PRO A 157 5.83 -14.48 -25.06
C PRO A 157 4.48 -13.74 -24.96
N GLU A 158 3.77 -13.85 -23.84
CA GLU A 158 2.38 -13.34 -23.72
C GLU A 158 2.29 -11.81 -23.71
N CYS A 159 3.21 -11.15 -23.00
CA CYS A 159 3.34 -9.70 -22.97
C CYS A 159 2.04 -8.92 -22.69
N SER A 160 1.21 -9.42 -21.77
CA SER A 160 -0.12 -8.87 -21.48
C SER A 160 -0.45 -8.88 -19.98
N ILE A 161 -1.33 -7.97 -19.58
CA ILE A 161 -1.97 -7.98 -18.26
C ILE A 161 -3.28 -8.76 -18.40
N ILE A 162 -3.37 -9.89 -17.70
CA ILE A 162 -4.53 -10.79 -17.74
C ILE A 162 -5.24 -10.81 -16.38
N ASP A 163 -4.47 -10.82 -15.31
CA ASP A 163 -5.01 -11.06 -13.97
C ASP A 163 -4.82 -9.85 -13.07
N ILE A 164 -5.85 -9.52 -12.30
CA ILE A 164 -5.81 -8.42 -11.34
C ILE A 164 -5.98 -8.99 -9.94
N PHE A 165 -5.01 -8.69 -9.08
CA PHE A 165 -4.97 -9.10 -7.70
C PHE A 165 -4.96 -7.89 -6.78
N ARG A 166 -5.19 -8.12 -5.49
CA ARG A 166 -4.84 -7.19 -4.42
C ARG A 166 -3.91 -7.84 -3.44
N TYR A 167 -3.09 -7.03 -2.78
CA TYR A 167 -2.41 -7.49 -1.56
C TYR A 167 -3.42 -7.62 -0.42
N ALA A 168 -3.52 -8.83 0.13
CA ALA A 168 -4.50 -9.22 1.15
C ALA A 168 -3.86 -9.50 2.52
N GLY A 169 -2.53 -9.44 2.62
CA GLY A 169 -1.81 -9.57 3.89
C GLY A 169 -1.64 -8.24 4.61
N ASP A 170 -1.26 -8.32 5.90
CA ASP A 170 -0.98 -7.16 6.75
C ASP A 170 0.51 -6.83 6.84
N LYS A 171 1.38 -7.82 6.64
CA LYS A 171 2.84 -7.68 6.71
C LYS A 171 3.54 -8.52 5.65
N LEU A 172 4.59 -7.95 5.06
CA LEU A 172 5.47 -8.67 4.13
C LEU A 172 6.50 -9.51 4.89
N ARG A 173 6.81 -10.69 4.35
CA ARG A 173 7.75 -11.63 4.92
C ARG A 173 8.99 -11.76 4.05
N ARG A 174 10.18 -11.57 4.60
CA ARG A 174 11.43 -11.75 3.85
C ARG A 174 11.76 -13.24 3.71
N GLY A 175 12.08 -13.68 2.50
CA GLY A 175 12.43 -15.08 2.21
C GLY A 175 13.43 -15.20 1.06
N LYS A 176 13.99 -16.40 0.84
CA LYS A 176 14.83 -16.69 -0.34
C LYS A 176 13.97 -16.61 -1.60
N ALA A 177 14.47 -15.95 -2.64
CA ALA A 177 13.76 -15.89 -3.91
C ALA A 177 13.99 -17.21 -4.67
N GLY A 178 12.93 -17.99 -4.92
CA GLY A 178 13.04 -19.24 -5.70
C GLY A 178 13.36 -19.02 -7.19
N PHE A 179 13.30 -17.77 -7.66
CA PHE A 179 13.39 -17.38 -9.07
C PHE A 179 14.62 -16.51 -9.39
N ARG A 180 15.45 -16.18 -8.40
CA ARG A 180 16.70 -15.42 -8.57
C ARG A 180 17.61 -15.62 -7.37
N SER A 181 18.88 -15.25 -7.48
CA SER A 181 19.77 -15.20 -6.32
C SER A 181 19.29 -14.15 -5.29
N GLY A 182 19.49 -14.46 -4.01
CA GLY A 182 19.19 -13.56 -2.90
C GLY A 182 17.78 -13.66 -2.33
N TYR A 183 17.26 -12.53 -1.83
CA TYR A 183 16.03 -12.46 -1.05
C TYR A 183 14.93 -11.67 -1.77
N ALA A 184 13.69 -11.96 -1.42
CA ALA A 184 12.51 -11.21 -1.81
C ALA A 184 11.58 -11.01 -0.60
N TYR A 185 10.63 -10.09 -0.76
CA TYR A 185 9.54 -9.89 0.18
C TYR A 185 8.32 -10.61 -0.38
N PHE A 186 7.68 -11.41 0.45
CA PHE A 186 6.53 -12.21 0.09
C PHE A 186 5.30 -11.73 0.86
N GLY A 187 4.14 -11.88 0.25
CA GLY A 187 2.89 -11.60 0.90
C GLY A 187 1.71 -12.24 0.20
N ASP A 188 0.66 -12.48 0.99
CA ASP A 188 -0.60 -13.06 0.52
C ASP A 188 -1.34 -12.09 -0.42
N ILE A 189 -1.63 -12.56 -1.64
CA ILE A 189 -2.40 -11.83 -2.65
C ILE A 189 -3.69 -12.58 -2.96
N LYS A 190 -4.76 -11.84 -3.26
CA LYS A 190 -6.07 -12.41 -3.63
C LYS A 190 -6.53 -11.83 -4.96
N ARG A 191 -6.98 -12.69 -5.88
CA ARG A 191 -7.52 -12.30 -7.18
C ARG A 191 -8.79 -11.48 -6.99
N ILE A 192 -8.89 -10.38 -7.75
CA ILE A 192 -10.11 -9.59 -7.88
C ILE A 192 -10.89 -10.05 -9.12
N CYS A 193 -10.20 -10.15 -10.25
CA CYS A 193 -10.79 -10.60 -11.51
C CYS A 193 -9.72 -11.07 -12.50
N ARG A 194 -10.17 -11.83 -13.50
CA ARG A 194 -9.44 -12.10 -14.75
C ARG A 194 -10.07 -11.27 -15.86
N LEU A 195 -9.24 -10.78 -16.79
CA LEU A 195 -9.67 -10.02 -17.96
C LEU A 195 -9.93 -10.99 -19.11
N ASP A 196 -11.14 -10.99 -19.66
CA ASP A 196 -11.48 -11.73 -20.89
C ASP A 196 -10.76 -11.12 -22.11
N SER A 197 -10.52 -9.80 -22.07
CA SER A 197 -9.74 -9.05 -23.05
C SER A 197 -8.50 -8.44 -22.37
N PRO A 198 -7.32 -9.08 -22.49
CA PRO A 198 -6.08 -8.61 -21.89
C PRO A 198 -5.64 -7.23 -22.36
N ILE A 199 -4.78 -6.59 -21.57
CA ILE A 199 -4.10 -5.34 -21.95
C ILE A 199 -2.66 -5.68 -22.35
N HIS A 200 -2.36 -5.62 -23.64
CA HIS A 200 -1.04 -5.97 -24.17
C HIS A 200 -0.05 -4.81 -24.04
N LEU A 201 1.24 -5.12 -24.00
CA LEU A 201 2.29 -4.10 -24.04
C LEU A 201 2.19 -3.20 -25.28
N ASP A 202 1.82 -3.77 -26.43
CA ASP A 202 1.69 -3.01 -27.67
C ASP A 202 0.49 -2.04 -27.66
N ASP A 203 -0.59 -2.38 -26.95
CA ASP A 203 -1.68 -1.44 -26.69
C ASP A 203 -1.16 -0.20 -25.95
N MET A 204 -0.29 -0.40 -24.96
CA MET A 204 0.29 0.69 -24.17
C MET A 204 1.32 1.50 -24.96
N ARG A 205 2.07 0.87 -25.88
CA ARG A 205 3.02 1.55 -26.78
C ARG A 205 2.34 2.43 -27.82
N THR A 206 1.14 2.08 -28.26
CA THR A 206 0.36 2.88 -29.21
C THR A 206 -0.50 3.94 -28.53
N HIS A 207 -0.81 3.78 -27.23
CA HIS A 207 -1.59 4.74 -26.47
C HIS A 207 -0.87 6.09 -26.30
N LYS A 208 -1.58 7.20 -26.55
CA LYS A 208 -1.03 8.57 -26.61
C LYS A 208 -0.22 8.98 -25.37
N VAL A 209 -0.65 8.54 -24.19
CA VAL A 209 0.00 8.87 -22.90
C VAL A 209 0.92 7.75 -22.41
N LEU A 210 0.48 6.49 -22.49
CA LEU A 210 1.18 5.37 -21.84
C LEU A 210 2.50 5.04 -22.55
N ARG A 211 2.60 5.32 -23.85
CA ARG A 211 3.84 5.16 -24.63
C ARG A 211 5.06 5.84 -24.03
N ASN A 212 4.85 6.93 -23.29
CA ASN A 212 5.92 7.71 -22.66
C ASN A 212 6.23 7.24 -21.22
N ALA A 213 5.38 6.37 -20.65
CA ALA A 213 5.54 5.88 -19.29
C ALA A 213 6.84 5.08 -19.14
N SER A 214 7.53 5.28 -18.02
CA SER A 214 8.83 4.64 -17.76
C SER A 214 8.76 3.11 -17.84
N PHE A 215 7.69 2.51 -17.31
CA PHE A 215 7.49 1.06 -17.35
C PHE A 215 7.25 0.51 -18.76
N VAL A 216 6.64 1.29 -19.67
CA VAL A 216 6.46 0.91 -21.07
C VAL A 216 7.77 1.03 -21.83
N ARG A 217 8.50 2.14 -21.65
CA ARG A 217 9.82 2.35 -22.27
C ARG A 217 10.86 1.33 -21.80
N ALA A 218 10.71 0.83 -20.57
CA ALA A 218 11.53 -0.24 -20.01
C ALA A 218 11.04 -1.65 -20.35
N ASN A 219 10.05 -1.82 -21.24
CA ASN A 219 9.50 -3.13 -21.62
C ASN A 219 9.05 -3.97 -20.42
N MET A 220 8.41 -3.33 -19.43
CA MET A 220 7.97 -3.97 -18.18
C MET A 220 9.09 -4.59 -17.34
N GLN A 221 10.34 -4.24 -17.61
CA GLN A 221 11.47 -4.71 -16.82
C GLN A 221 11.55 -3.98 -15.48
N GLY A 222 11.80 -4.75 -14.43
CA GLY A 222 11.90 -4.28 -13.05
C GLY A 222 10.97 -5.03 -12.10
N THR A 223 11.22 -4.91 -10.80
CA THR A 223 10.43 -5.61 -9.77
C THR A 223 9.45 -4.65 -9.10
N GLY A 224 8.14 -4.93 -9.19
CA GLY A 224 7.10 -4.13 -8.54
C GLY A 224 7.07 -2.69 -9.03
N LEU A 225 6.65 -2.51 -10.28
CA LEU A 225 6.57 -1.22 -10.95
C LEU A 225 5.39 -0.44 -10.38
N LEU A 226 5.65 0.68 -9.69
CA LEU A 226 4.59 1.56 -9.19
C LEU A 226 4.02 2.38 -10.35
N VAL A 227 2.75 2.20 -10.67
CA VAL A 227 2.10 2.81 -11.85
C VAL A 227 0.84 3.59 -11.52
N SER A 228 0.69 3.99 -10.25
CA SER A 228 -0.54 4.65 -9.77
C SER A 228 -0.88 5.91 -10.58
N GLU A 229 0.13 6.68 -11.01
CA GLU A 229 -0.06 7.87 -11.85
C GLU A 229 -0.68 7.58 -13.23
N TYR A 230 -0.53 6.36 -13.74
CA TYR A 230 -1.05 5.92 -15.04
C TYR A 230 -2.34 5.12 -14.93
N TRP A 231 -2.82 4.86 -13.72
CA TRP A 231 -4.02 4.06 -13.50
C TRP A 231 -5.28 4.61 -14.17
N PRO A 232 -5.56 5.93 -14.25
CA PRO A 232 -6.74 6.41 -14.96
C PRO A 232 -6.83 5.89 -16.40
N TYR A 233 -5.69 5.84 -17.10
CA TYR A 233 -5.60 5.35 -18.48
C TYR A 233 -5.71 3.83 -18.56
N LEU A 234 -4.96 3.11 -17.71
CA LEU A 234 -5.03 1.64 -17.64
C LEU A 234 -6.43 1.16 -17.24
N HIS A 235 -7.05 1.81 -16.27
CA HIS A 235 -8.41 1.56 -15.84
C HIS A 235 -9.40 1.81 -16.97
N SER A 236 -9.29 2.91 -17.74
CA SER A 236 -10.17 3.17 -18.90
C SER A 236 -10.09 2.04 -19.92
N MET A 237 -8.88 1.62 -20.28
CA MET A 237 -8.67 0.50 -21.22
C MET A 237 -9.31 -0.79 -20.69
N ILE A 238 -9.10 -1.12 -19.42
CA ILE A 238 -9.71 -2.30 -18.79
C ILE A 238 -11.23 -2.17 -18.76
N TRP A 239 -11.75 -1.02 -18.37
CA TRP A 239 -13.17 -0.74 -18.20
C TRP A 239 -13.95 -0.79 -19.52
N GLU A 240 -13.37 -0.29 -20.60
CA GLU A 240 -13.93 -0.30 -21.95
C GLU A 240 -13.95 -1.73 -22.51
N ARG A 241 -12.82 -2.45 -22.41
CA ARG A 241 -12.67 -3.80 -22.98
C ARG A 241 -13.33 -4.91 -22.17
N ASN A 242 -13.51 -4.73 -20.87
CA ASN A 242 -14.00 -5.77 -19.96
C ASN A 242 -15.22 -5.30 -19.13
N PRO A 243 -16.42 -5.15 -19.72
CA PRO A 243 -17.60 -4.68 -18.99
C PRO A 243 -17.96 -5.54 -17.77
N LYS A 244 -17.70 -6.85 -17.81
CA LYS A 244 -18.00 -7.79 -16.72
C LYS A 244 -17.23 -7.52 -15.43
N VAL A 245 -16.01 -6.98 -15.52
CA VAL A 245 -15.14 -6.78 -14.34
C VAL A 245 -15.35 -5.43 -13.65
N ARG A 246 -16.16 -4.54 -14.23
CA ARG A 246 -16.46 -3.20 -13.70
C ARG A 246 -16.96 -3.23 -12.26
N LYS A 247 -17.85 -4.18 -11.93
CA LYS A 247 -18.37 -4.34 -10.57
C LYS A 247 -17.27 -4.71 -9.57
N ALA A 248 -16.36 -5.61 -9.97
CA ALA A 248 -15.24 -6.05 -9.14
C ALA A 248 -14.20 -4.93 -8.93
N LEU A 249 -14.01 -4.08 -9.94
CA LEU A 249 -13.08 -2.94 -9.88
C LEU A 249 -13.71 -1.63 -9.37
N LYS A 250 -14.99 -1.62 -8.97
CA LYS A 250 -15.67 -0.40 -8.49
C LYS A 250 -14.96 0.23 -7.30
N SER A 251 -14.37 -0.57 -6.41
CA SER A 251 -13.59 -0.06 -5.28
C SER A 251 -12.24 0.54 -5.68
N TYR A 252 -11.82 0.29 -6.91
CA TYR A 252 -10.55 0.68 -7.50
C TYR A 252 -10.70 1.72 -8.63
N ALA A 253 -11.83 2.44 -8.67
CA ALA A 253 -12.04 3.49 -9.67
C ALA A 253 -11.00 4.64 -9.54
N PRO A 254 -10.62 5.34 -10.62
CA PRO A 254 -9.55 6.35 -10.58
C PRO A 254 -9.84 7.56 -9.70
N ASP A 255 -11.11 7.92 -9.51
CA ASP A 255 -11.53 8.94 -8.53
C ASP A 255 -11.23 8.49 -7.08
N ARG A 256 -10.99 7.19 -6.88
CA ARG A 256 -10.52 6.56 -5.64
C ARG A 256 -9.02 6.26 -5.67
N LEU A 257 -8.24 6.88 -6.57
CA LEU A 257 -6.76 6.85 -6.62
C LEU A 257 -6.05 8.15 -6.24
#